data_AF-A0A2N1Z8D3-F1
#
_entry.id   AF-A0A2N1Z8D3-F1
#
_cell.length_a   1.000
_cell.length_b   1.000
_cell.length_c   1.000
_cell.angle_alpha   90.00
_cell.angle_beta   90.00
_cell.angle_gamma   90.00
#
_symmetry.space_group_name_H-M   'P 1'
#
loop_
_entity.id
_entity.type
_entity.pdbx_description
1 polymer ?
#
loop_
_entity_poly.entity_id
_entity_poly.type
_entity_poly.pdbx_seq_one_letter_code
_entity_poly.pdbx_strand_id
1 'polypeptide(L)'
;MYDPEEVMTPNFRLQPAVQDDVACSDLFMETYFTLDDPTVWYGNPDSEWHLLAQIFPDRFVTFPVFTNPHAQRYLSQRHGRIKTIVYELKAPCCLPSTVDEALMLIERAMHPPVWNSWWYGLGLVKELDPISTGLMCIPGIDTVVVTLSNEVTTEASSVKFPEHFLVDMRRLFERTKRKLQERIRLGKQWHVRSELLTKLAPKQFPAFVQVNSSGELVEYRITTTKPTPAVEKRQRQESVKAVKESARKLAQDAPQELLSLHAEIERVTLATMIERFEHKLQQSLNEGHWQNFFEENIFILSLLFSRAVQLLHTQFHAQPAQASGSGAQIGDFLFRELGQPLAIVEIKKPSTPLMLSSSYRNEEVYGPHSELSGAMTQVLYQQSAMRNNWLLHQRHFSDSWPDVIKCVVIAGTTPSGDEQRRCFEIFRHACKDVEVVTFDELLAKLKLLLEHLTPPPSEDGKNL
;
A
#
# COMPACT_ATOMS: atom_id res chain seq x y z
N MET A 1 -50.62 -28.83 29.97
CA MET A 1 -49.34 -29.48 30.33
C MET A 1 -48.76 -29.88 29.01
N TYR A 2 -47.59 -29.35 28.69
CA TYR A 2 -46.95 -29.50 27.40
C TYR A 2 -45.76 -30.43 27.53
N ASP A 3 -45.51 -31.22 26.48
CA ASP A 3 -44.27 -31.98 26.38
C ASP A 3 -43.09 -31.07 25.94
N PRO A 4 -41.83 -31.54 26.04
CA PRO A 4 -40.65 -30.75 25.68
C PRO A 4 -40.58 -30.30 24.22
N GLU A 5 -41.27 -30.97 23.29
CA GLU A 5 -41.27 -30.61 21.86
C GLU A 5 -42.37 -29.59 21.54
N GLU A 6 -43.55 -29.73 22.16
CA GLU A 6 -44.69 -28.84 21.99
C GLU A 6 -44.37 -27.38 22.36
N VAL A 7 -43.60 -27.16 23.44
CA VAL A 7 -43.22 -25.81 23.88
C VAL A 7 -42.27 -25.09 22.94
N MET A 8 -41.67 -25.78 21.97
CA MET A 8 -40.87 -25.11 20.95
C MET A 8 -41.76 -24.27 20.04
N THR A 9 -43.01 -24.67 19.78
CA THR A 9 -43.93 -23.98 18.88
C THR A 9 -45.00 -23.20 19.66
N PRO A 10 -44.72 -21.96 20.11
CA PRO A 10 -45.68 -21.19 20.89
C PRO A 10 -46.91 -20.82 20.07
N ASN A 11 -48.05 -20.76 20.74
CA ASN A 11 -49.24 -20.11 20.17
C ASN A 11 -49.07 -18.59 20.16
N PHE A 12 -49.81 -17.93 19.28
CA PHE A 12 -49.83 -16.48 19.18
C PHE A 12 -51.26 -15.96 19.32
N ARG A 13 -51.39 -14.77 19.90
CA ARG A 13 -52.67 -14.10 20.10
C ARG A 13 -52.57 -12.68 19.58
N LEU A 14 -53.55 -12.28 18.79
CA LEU A 14 -53.66 -10.92 18.28
C LEU A 14 -54.79 -10.20 19.01
N GLN A 15 -54.53 -8.97 19.47
CA GLN A 15 -55.51 -8.14 20.14
C GLN A 15 -55.49 -6.71 19.58
N PRO A 16 -56.64 -6.14 19.19
CA PRO A 16 -56.71 -4.72 18.85
C PRO A 16 -56.38 -3.85 20.06
N ALA A 17 -55.56 -2.83 19.85
CA ALA A 17 -55.13 -1.88 20.86
C ALA A 17 -55.14 -0.45 20.31
N VAL A 18 -55.03 0.53 21.20
CA VAL A 18 -54.84 1.94 20.84
C VAL A 18 -53.68 2.45 21.69
N GLN A 19 -52.66 2.98 21.04
CA GLN A 19 -51.49 3.53 21.70
C GLN A 19 -51.19 4.90 21.11
N ASP A 20 -51.03 5.90 22.00
CA ASP A 20 -50.84 7.30 21.63
C ASP A 20 -51.87 7.81 20.60
N ASP A 21 -53.15 7.48 20.82
CA ASP A 21 -54.30 7.77 19.94
C ASP A 21 -54.22 7.15 18.52
N VAL A 22 -53.31 6.21 18.29
CA VAL A 22 -53.20 5.45 17.03
C VAL A 22 -53.67 4.01 17.25
N ALA A 23 -54.58 3.55 16.39
CA ALA A 23 -55.02 2.15 16.40
C ALA A 23 -53.88 1.23 15.95
N CYS A 24 -53.64 0.17 16.71
CA CYS A 24 -52.64 -0.86 16.43
C CYS A 24 -53.17 -2.26 16.76
N SER A 25 -52.45 -3.28 16.33
CA SER A 25 -52.70 -4.67 16.75
C SER A 25 -51.51 -5.18 17.54
N ASP A 26 -51.75 -5.60 18.78
CA ASP A 26 -50.74 -6.21 19.66
C ASP A 26 -50.67 -7.71 19.40
N LEU A 27 -49.46 -8.20 19.09
CA LEU A 27 -49.16 -9.60 18.87
C LEU A 27 -48.43 -10.16 20.10
N PHE A 28 -49.09 -11.07 20.80
CA PHE A 28 -48.56 -11.77 21.96
C PHE A 28 -48.09 -13.17 21.59
N MET A 29 -47.01 -13.63 22.21
CA MET A 29 -46.47 -14.98 22.10
C MET A 29 -46.67 -15.73 23.42
N GLU A 30 -47.19 -16.95 23.35
CA GLU A 30 -47.33 -17.84 24.51
C GLU A 30 -45.98 -18.08 25.18
N THR A 31 -45.98 -18.11 26.50
CA THR A 31 -44.78 -18.33 27.32
C THR A 31 -44.95 -19.51 28.24
N TYR A 32 -43.84 -20.18 28.59
CA TYR A 32 -43.87 -21.42 29.37
C TYR A 32 -42.96 -21.36 30.61
N PHE A 33 -43.26 -22.19 31.60
CA PHE A 33 -42.43 -22.38 32.78
C PHE A 33 -42.41 -23.85 33.22
N THR A 34 -41.42 -24.20 34.04
CA THR A 34 -41.30 -25.50 34.71
C THR A 34 -41.43 -25.31 36.22
N LEU A 35 -41.88 -26.35 36.92
CA LEU A 35 -41.96 -26.40 38.38
C LEU A 35 -40.88 -27.36 38.91
N ASP A 36 -41.26 -28.35 39.73
CA ASP A 36 -40.34 -29.30 40.34
C ASP A 36 -39.75 -30.31 39.35
N ASP A 37 -40.51 -30.67 38.30
CA ASP A 37 -40.07 -31.56 37.23
C ASP A 37 -39.66 -30.74 35.98
N PRO A 38 -38.38 -30.74 35.59
CA PRO A 38 -37.89 -29.98 34.44
C PRO A 38 -38.32 -30.57 33.08
N THR A 39 -38.95 -31.75 33.06
CA THR A 39 -39.46 -32.38 31.84
C THR A 39 -40.91 -32.02 31.53
N VAL A 40 -41.58 -31.37 32.49
CA VAL A 40 -42.99 -31.00 32.40
C VAL A 40 -43.13 -29.49 32.28
N TRP A 41 -43.79 -29.05 31.20
CA TRP A 41 -43.99 -27.63 30.95
C TRP A 41 -45.44 -27.20 31.17
N TYR A 42 -45.58 -25.98 31.67
CA TYR A 42 -46.84 -25.31 31.89
C TYR A 42 -46.87 -24.00 31.10
N GLY A 43 -47.98 -23.73 30.41
CA GLY A 43 -48.20 -22.43 29.78
C GLY A 43 -48.54 -21.39 30.84
N ASN A 44 -47.95 -20.21 30.72
CA ASN A 44 -48.37 -19.07 31.51
C ASN A 44 -49.77 -18.62 31.10
N PRO A 45 -50.54 -18.01 32.02
CA PRO A 45 -51.84 -17.47 31.69
C PRO A 45 -51.74 -16.43 30.59
N ASP A 46 -52.81 -16.27 29.83
CA ASP A 46 -53.01 -15.30 28.76
C ASP A 46 -52.56 -13.85 29.07
N SER A 47 -52.56 -13.45 30.35
CA SER A 47 -52.10 -12.13 30.81
C SER A 47 -50.59 -11.98 30.89
N GLU A 48 -49.86 -13.10 30.88
CA GLU A 48 -48.39 -13.19 31.01
C GLU A 48 -47.70 -13.59 29.70
N TRP A 49 -48.45 -13.68 28.61
CA TRP A 49 -47.89 -13.84 27.28
C TRP A 49 -47.01 -12.63 26.93
N HIS A 50 -45.88 -12.88 26.27
CA HIS A 50 -44.93 -11.84 25.94
C HIS A 50 -45.45 -11.00 24.77
N LEU A 51 -45.49 -9.68 24.92
CA LEU A 51 -45.79 -8.78 23.81
C LEU A 51 -44.62 -8.80 22.81
N LEU A 52 -44.80 -9.49 21.69
CA LEU A 52 -43.75 -9.70 20.71
C LEU A 52 -43.63 -8.51 19.75
N ALA A 53 -44.77 -7.99 19.29
CA ALA A 53 -44.82 -6.86 18.37
C ALA A 53 -46.13 -6.07 18.50
N GLN A 54 -46.07 -4.80 18.11
CA GLN A 54 -47.21 -3.93 17.90
C GLN A 54 -47.20 -3.45 16.45
N ILE A 55 -48.32 -3.65 15.79
CA ILE A 55 -48.47 -3.42 14.37
C ILE A 55 -49.28 -2.14 14.19
N PHE A 56 -48.62 -1.08 13.76
CA PHE A 56 -49.25 0.18 13.36
C PHE A 56 -49.38 0.22 11.82
N PRO A 57 -50.24 1.10 11.28
CA PRO A 57 -50.33 1.26 9.84
C PRO A 57 -49.01 1.67 9.18
N ASP A 58 -48.19 2.50 9.85
CA ASP A 58 -46.97 3.10 9.31
C ASP A 58 -45.66 2.46 9.82
N ARG A 59 -45.72 1.63 10.88
CA ARG A 59 -44.53 1.06 11.52
C ARG A 59 -44.81 -0.23 12.29
N PHE A 60 -43.78 -1.03 12.50
CA PHE A 60 -43.81 -2.13 13.46
C PHE A 60 -42.92 -1.79 14.66
N VAL A 61 -43.42 -2.01 15.86
CA VAL A 61 -42.65 -1.88 17.10
C VAL A 61 -42.49 -3.29 17.66
N THR A 62 -41.25 -3.76 17.81
CA THR A 62 -40.98 -5.13 18.27
C THR A 62 -40.22 -5.10 19.59
N PHE A 63 -40.40 -6.15 20.39
CA PHE A 63 -39.76 -6.32 21.70
C PHE A 63 -38.94 -7.62 21.73
N PRO A 64 -37.70 -7.60 21.20
CA PRO A 64 -36.92 -8.80 20.97
C PRO A 64 -36.52 -9.57 22.23
N VAL A 65 -36.88 -10.85 22.29
CA VAL A 65 -36.50 -11.77 23.38
C VAL A 65 -35.97 -13.10 22.84
N PHE A 66 -35.29 -13.88 23.69
CA PHE A 66 -34.99 -15.27 23.36
C PHE A 66 -36.22 -16.17 23.58
N THR A 67 -36.62 -16.90 22.54
CA THR A 67 -37.88 -17.67 22.53
C THR A 67 -37.74 -19.15 22.87
N ASN A 68 -36.52 -19.70 22.95
CA ASN A 68 -36.32 -21.12 23.29
C ASN A 68 -36.53 -21.36 24.80
N PRO A 69 -37.59 -22.05 25.23
CA PRO A 69 -37.89 -22.27 26.65
C PRO A 69 -36.80 -23.05 27.38
N HIS A 70 -36.13 -23.97 26.69
CA HIS A 70 -35.05 -24.80 27.26
C HIS A 70 -33.76 -24.02 27.54
N ALA A 71 -33.64 -22.78 27.06
CA ALA A 71 -32.46 -21.97 27.26
C ALA A 71 -32.54 -21.16 28.56
N GLN A 72 -31.45 -21.07 29.33
CA GLN A 72 -31.38 -20.25 30.55
C GLN A 72 -31.72 -18.76 30.33
N ARG A 73 -31.59 -18.29 29.10
CA ARG A 73 -31.86 -16.92 28.68
C ARG A 73 -33.29 -16.72 28.16
N TYR A 74 -34.18 -17.71 28.27
CA TYR A 74 -35.56 -17.61 27.82
C TYR A 74 -36.23 -16.34 28.35
N LEU A 75 -36.95 -15.63 27.47
CA LEU A 75 -37.61 -14.33 27.72
C LEU A 75 -36.69 -13.17 28.11
N SER A 76 -35.37 -13.37 28.21
CA SER A 76 -34.44 -12.26 28.40
C SER A 76 -34.26 -11.45 27.11
N GLN A 77 -33.91 -10.17 27.28
CA GLN A 77 -33.70 -9.23 26.18
C GLN A 77 -32.58 -9.67 25.25
N ARG A 78 -32.86 -9.61 23.94
CA ARG A 78 -31.92 -10.12 22.93
C ARG A 78 -30.70 -9.23 22.70
N HIS A 79 -30.88 -7.91 22.80
CA HIS A 79 -29.89 -6.92 22.39
C HIS A 79 -29.36 -6.09 23.56
N GLY A 80 -29.21 -6.73 24.72
CA GLY A 80 -28.74 -6.06 25.93
C GLY A 80 -29.71 -4.94 26.35
N ARG A 81 -29.23 -3.70 26.42
CA ARG A 81 -30.04 -2.54 26.81
C ARG A 81 -31.07 -2.09 25.76
N ILE A 82 -30.93 -2.54 24.51
CA ILE A 82 -31.88 -2.21 23.44
C ILE A 82 -33.10 -3.09 23.60
N LYS A 83 -34.18 -2.51 24.09
CA LYS A 83 -35.45 -3.18 24.41
C LYS A 83 -36.40 -3.20 23.23
N THR A 84 -36.32 -2.16 22.39
CA THR A 84 -37.32 -1.88 21.38
C THR A 84 -36.67 -1.67 20.02
N ILE A 85 -37.28 -2.26 18.99
CA ILE A 85 -36.93 -1.98 17.60
C ILE A 85 -38.17 -1.50 16.88
N VAL A 86 -38.09 -0.27 16.36
CA VAL A 86 -39.11 0.36 15.52
C VAL A 86 -38.68 0.22 14.07
N TYR A 87 -39.57 -0.26 13.21
CA TYR A 87 -39.34 -0.43 11.78
C TYR A 87 -40.37 0.38 11.00
N GLU A 88 -39.95 1.47 10.34
CA GLU A 88 -40.82 2.30 9.51
C GLU A 88 -41.16 1.59 8.19
N LEU A 89 -42.45 1.54 7.86
CA LEU A 89 -42.92 0.91 6.62
C LEU A 89 -42.86 1.91 5.46
N LYS A 90 -42.39 1.44 4.30
CA LYS A 90 -42.36 2.23 3.06
C LYS A 90 -43.76 2.66 2.58
N ALA A 91 -44.77 1.87 2.90
CA ALA A 91 -46.16 2.14 2.57
C ALA A 91 -47.05 1.66 3.71
N PRO A 92 -48.12 2.39 4.05
CA PRO A 92 -49.01 1.98 5.12
C PRO A 92 -49.66 0.61 4.87
N CYS A 93 -49.79 -0.20 5.91
CA CYS A 93 -50.51 -1.48 5.86
C CYS A 93 -51.86 -1.41 6.57
N CYS A 94 -52.80 -2.25 6.14
CA CYS A 94 -54.02 -2.50 6.91
C CYS A 94 -53.68 -3.24 8.20
N LEU A 95 -54.37 -2.91 9.30
CA LEU A 95 -54.22 -3.64 10.55
C LEU A 95 -54.70 -5.09 10.36
N PRO A 96 -53.91 -6.09 10.79
CA PRO A 96 -54.29 -7.49 10.65
C PRO A 96 -55.48 -7.82 11.53
N SER A 97 -56.34 -8.70 11.02
CA SER A 97 -57.52 -9.21 11.72
C SER A 97 -57.28 -10.62 12.30
N THR A 98 -56.31 -11.34 11.75
CA THR A 98 -55.91 -12.69 12.19
C THR A 98 -54.43 -12.76 12.54
N VAL A 99 -54.07 -13.74 13.36
CA VAL A 99 -52.67 -14.03 13.73
C VAL A 99 -51.82 -14.32 12.49
N ASP A 100 -52.32 -15.13 11.56
CA ASP A 100 -51.59 -15.49 10.34
C ASP A 100 -51.29 -14.26 9.47
N GLU A 101 -52.26 -13.34 9.32
CA GLU A 101 -52.05 -12.06 8.64
C GLU A 101 -50.96 -11.23 9.32
N ALA A 102 -50.97 -11.15 10.65
CA ALA A 102 -49.97 -10.42 11.43
C ALA A 102 -48.56 -10.99 11.23
N LEU A 103 -48.41 -12.31 11.35
CA LEU A 103 -47.12 -12.99 11.16
C LEU A 103 -46.60 -12.84 9.72
N MET A 104 -47.47 -12.97 8.72
CA MET A 104 -47.10 -12.78 7.32
C MET A 104 -46.67 -11.34 7.02
N LEU A 105 -47.36 -10.35 7.59
CA LEU A 105 -47.00 -8.93 7.43
C LEU A 105 -45.62 -8.63 8.01
N ILE A 106 -45.35 -9.12 9.22
CA ILE A 106 -44.05 -8.95 9.89
C ILE A 106 -42.96 -9.67 9.10
N GLU A 107 -43.15 -10.94 8.73
CA GLU A 107 -42.13 -11.71 8.00
C GLU A 107 -41.82 -11.07 6.64
N ARG A 108 -42.80 -10.45 5.97
CA ARG A 108 -42.57 -9.76 4.69
C ARG A 108 -41.75 -8.48 4.84
N ALA A 109 -41.93 -7.74 5.92
CA ALA A 109 -41.18 -6.50 6.17
C ALA A 109 -39.81 -6.79 6.79
N MET A 110 -39.79 -7.56 7.87
CA MET A 110 -38.62 -7.88 8.69
C MET A 110 -38.12 -9.30 8.40
N HIS A 111 -37.59 -9.52 7.20
CA HIS A 111 -37.09 -10.83 6.76
C HIS A 111 -35.57 -10.99 6.93
N PRO A 112 -35.06 -12.23 6.92
CA PRO A 112 -33.64 -12.49 6.79
C PRO A 112 -33.06 -11.80 5.53
N PRO A 113 -31.86 -11.21 5.63
CA PRO A 113 -30.84 -11.65 6.55
C PRO A 113 -30.43 -10.63 7.62
N VAL A 114 -31.28 -9.62 7.85
CA VAL A 114 -31.07 -8.59 8.89
C VAL A 114 -31.83 -8.96 10.16
N TRP A 115 -33.02 -9.51 9.98
CA TRP A 115 -33.99 -9.79 11.03
C TRP A 115 -34.08 -11.28 11.31
N ASN A 116 -34.36 -11.64 12.55
CA ASN A 116 -34.81 -12.98 12.89
C ASN A 116 -36.31 -13.06 12.66
N SER A 117 -36.75 -14.19 12.14
CA SER A 117 -38.18 -14.49 12.01
C SER A 117 -38.88 -14.46 13.37
N TRP A 118 -40.20 -14.30 13.35
CA TRP A 118 -41.06 -14.20 14.53
C TRP A 118 -40.88 -15.34 15.53
N TRP A 119 -40.66 -16.58 15.06
CA TRP A 119 -40.40 -17.74 15.91
C TRP A 119 -39.10 -17.62 16.74
N TYR A 120 -38.14 -16.83 16.29
CA TYR A 120 -36.89 -16.54 17.00
C TYR A 120 -36.98 -15.25 17.83
N GLY A 121 -38.18 -14.72 18.08
CA GLY A 121 -38.41 -13.60 18.99
C GLY A 121 -38.25 -12.22 18.39
N LEU A 122 -38.17 -12.12 17.06
CA LEU A 122 -37.90 -10.87 16.34
C LEU A 122 -36.58 -10.19 16.77
N GLY A 123 -36.19 -9.14 16.05
CA GLY A 123 -34.95 -8.39 16.26
C GLY A 123 -33.78 -8.79 15.37
N LEU A 124 -32.60 -8.22 15.62
CA LEU A 124 -31.42 -8.33 14.75
C LEU A 124 -30.79 -9.72 14.79
N VAL A 125 -30.38 -10.25 13.64
CA VAL A 125 -29.64 -11.52 13.57
C VAL A 125 -28.34 -11.43 14.37
N LYS A 126 -27.84 -12.57 14.86
CA LYS A 126 -26.61 -12.64 15.67
C LYS A 126 -25.38 -12.04 14.97
N GLU A 127 -25.35 -12.06 13.63
CA GLU A 127 -24.26 -11.45 12.85
C GLU A 127 -24.18 -9.93 13.06
N LEU A 128 -25.25 -9.30 13.57
CA LEU A 128 -25.35 -7.89 13.90
C LEU A 128 -25.20 -7.58 15.39
N ASP A 129 -24.91 -8.57 16.25
CA ASP A 129 -24.60 -8.35 17.68
C ASP A 129 -23.47 -7.32 17.93
N PRO A 130 -22.45 -7.15 17.05
CA PRO A 130 -21.49 -6.07 17.21
C PRO A 130 -22.11 -4.67 17.16
N ILE A 131 -23.23 -4.49 16.43
CA ILE A 131 -23.95 -3.21 16.39
C ILE A 131 -24.62 -2.96 17.75
N SER A 132 -25.38 -3.92 18.28
CA SER A 132 -26.02 -3.75 19.59
C SER A 132 -24.98 -3.51 20.70
N THR A 133 -23.85 -4.21 20.64
CA THR A 133 -22.72 -4.00 21.55
C THR A 133 -22.10 -2.62 21.43
N GLY A 134 -21.91 -2.13 20.21
CA GLY A 134 -21.40 -0.78 19.96
C GLY A 134 -22.37 0.30 20.47
N LEU A 135 -23.66 0.14 20.21
CA LEU A 135 -24.71 1.07 20.67
C LEU A 135 -24.80 1.14 22.20
N MET A 136 -24.55 0.03 22.91
CA MET A 136 -24.49 0.04 24.38
C MET A 136 -23.39 0.93 24.97
N CYS A 137 -22.38 1.31 24.18
CA CYS A 137 -21.35 2.26 24.62
C CYS A 137 -21.90 3.69 24.74
N ILE A 138 -23.06 3.98 24.13
CA ILE A 138 -23.73 5.28 24.23
C ILE A 138 -24.74 5.21 25.39
N PRO A 139 -24.56 6.00 26.47
CA PRO A 139 -25.49 6.01 27.59
C PRO A 139 -26.91 6.44 27.18
N GLY A 140 -27.92 5.78 27.73
CA GLY A 140 -29.32 6.16 27.53
C GLY A 140 -30.01 5.58 26.30
N ILE A 141 -29.31 4.85 25.44
CA ILE A 141 -29.92 4.24 24.24
C ILE A 141 -30.59 2.91 24.59
N ASP A 142 -31.90 2.83 24.34
CA ASP A 142 -32.72 1.64 24.53
C ASP A 142 -33.57 1.27 23.32
N THR A 143 -33.61 2.14 22.30
CA THR A 143 -34.46 1.97 21.13
C THR A 143 -33.66 2.10 19.84
N VAL A 144 -33.91 1.18 18.91
CA VAL A 144 -33.40 1.26 17.54
C VAL A 144 -34.55 1.56 16.60
N VAL A 145 -34.38 2.53 15.71
CA VAL A 145 -35.35 2.90 14.69
C VAL A 145 -34.74 2.65 13.31
N VAL A 146 -35.37 1.78 12.54
CA VAL A 146 -35.06 1.62 11.13
C VAL A 146 -35.92 2.58 10.35
N THR A 147 -35.28 3.64 9.88
CA THR A 147 -35.95 4.78 9.24
C THR A 147 -35.88 4.71 7.72
N LEU A 148 -36.83 5.39 7.06
CA LEU A 148 -36.77 5.66 5.63
C LEU A 148 -35.77 6.76 5.26
N SER A 149 -35.30 7.56 6.23
CA SER A 149 -34.24 8.55 6.02
C SER A 149 -32.89 7.87 5.76
N ASN A 150 -32.07 8.47 4.90
CA ASN A 150 -30.72 7.96 4.61
C ASN A 150 -29.69 8.37 5.67
N GLU A 151 -30.08 9.10 6.70
CA GLU A 151 -29.17 9.62 7.72
C GLU A 151 -29.15 8.73 8.96
N VAL A 152 -27.96 8.57 9.54
CA VAL A 152 -27.78 7.98 10.87
C VAL A 152 -27.83 9.10 11.88
N THR A 153 -28.86 9.09 12.73
CA THR A 153 -29.10 10.16 13.71
C THR A 153 -29.39 9.58 15.08
N THR A 154 -29.21 10.39 16.11
CA THR A 154 -29.49 10.04 17.51
C THR A 154 -30.51 11.03 18.05
N GLU A 155 -31.62 10.54 18.57
CA GLU A 155 -32.68 11.35 19.16
C GLU A 155 -33.08 10.78 20.52
N ALA A 156 -32.83 11.55 21.59
CA ALA A 156 -33.10 11.16 22.98
C ALA A 156 -32.50 9.78 23.33
N SER A 157 -33.35 8.75 23.53
CA SER A 157 -32.96 7.36 23.84
C SER A 157 -32.94 6.43 22.62
N SER A 158 -33.06 6.99 21.41
CA SER A 158 -33.18 6.24 20.17
C SER A 158 -32.06 6.53 19.18
N VAL A 159 -31.65 5.50 18.44
CA VAL A 159 -30.79 5.65 17.24
C VAL A 159 -31.60 5.32 16.01
N LYS A 160 -31.51 6.19 15.01
CA LYS A 160 -32.12 5.98 13.71
C LYS A 160 -31.05 5.65 12.68
N PHE A 161 -31.28 4.61 11.88
CA PHE A 161 -30.48 4.34 10.69
C PHE A 161 -31.31 3.66 9.60
N PRO A 162 -30.94 3.83 8.33
CA PRO A 162 -31.63 3.13 7.25
C PRO A 162 -31.33 1.63 7.25
N GLU A 163 -32.25 0.83 6.72
CA GLU A 163 -32.08 -0.63 6.67
C GLU A 163 -30.82 -1.06 5.88
N HIS A 164 -30.49 -0.35 4.79
CA HIS A 164 -29.31 -0.69 3.98
C HIS A 164 -28.00 -0.57 4.76
N PHE A 165 -27.93 0.29 5.78
CA PHE A 165 -26.78 0.40 6.68
C PHE A 165 -26.54 -0.91 7.44
N LEU A 166 -27.61 -1.54 7.97
CA LEU A 166 -27.52 -2.84 8.63
C LEU A 166 -27.05 -3.94 7.67
N VAL A 167 -27.55 -3.93 6.43
CA VAL A 167 -27.16 -4.89 5.39
C VAL A 167 -25.66 -4.77 5.08
N ASP A 168 -25.16 -3.54 4.92
CA ASP A 168 -23.76 -3.29 4.58
C ASP A 168 -22.83 -3.63 5.74
N MET A 169 -23.20 -3.29 6.98
CA MET A 169 -22.45 -3.67 8.18
C MET A 169 -22.37 -5.19 8.33
N ARG A 170 -23.49 -5.91 8.15
CA ARG A 170 -23.49 -7.37 8.15
C ARG A 170 -22.55 -7.95 7.10
N ARG A 171 -22.60 -7.43 5.86
CA ARG A 171 -21.73 -7.89 4.77
C ARG A 171 -20.25 -7.64 5.08
N LEU A 172 -19.93 -6.50 5.71
CA LEU A 172 -18.58 -6.18 6.15
C LEU A 172 -18.07 -7.16 7.21
N PHE A 173 -18.89 -7.46 8.22
CA PHE A 173 -18.55 -8.41 9.28
C PHE A 173 -18.31 -9.81 8.73
N GLU A 174 -19.20 -10.30 7.85
CA GLU A 174 -19.06 -11.63 7.25
C GLU A 174 -17.85 -11.74 6.32
N ARG A 175 -17.53 -10.70 5.55
CA ARG A 175 -16.29 -10.67 4.74
C ARG A 175 -15.04 -10.77 5.61
N THR A 176 -15.03 -10.06 6.74
CA THR A 176 -13.90 -10.06 7.68
C THR A 176 -13.76 -11.41 8.37
N LYS A 177 -14.87 -11.97 8.85
CA LYS A 177 -14.93 -13.29 9.47
C LYS A 177 -14.45 -14.40 8.53
N ARG A 178 -14.88 -14.42 7.26
CA ARG A 178 -14.42 -15.41 6.27
C ARG A 178 -12.90 -15.36 6.07
N LYS A 179 -12.31 -14.17 5.96
CA LYS A 179 -10.85 -14.00 5.85
C LYS A 179 -10.13 -14.55 7.09
N LEU A 180 -10.65 -14.27 8.28
CA LEU A 180 -10.06 -14.76 9.54
C LEU A 180 -10.21 -16.28 9.70
N GLN A 181 -11.38 -16.83 9.38
CA GLN A 181 -11.63 -18.28 9.45
C GLN A 181 -10.71 -19.05 8.51
N GLU A 182 -10.45 -18.53 7.31
CA GLU A 182 -9.50 -19.15 6.39
C GLU A 182 -8.07 -19.15 6.98
N ARG A 183 -7.64 -18.06 7.63
CA ARG A 183 -6.37 -18.01 8.37
C ARG A 183 -6.30 -19.05 9.50
N ILE A 184 -7.36 -19.14 10.31
CA ILE A 184 -7.45 -20.11 11.40
C ILE A 184 -7.44 -21.54 10.85
N ARG A 185 -8.14 -21.81 9.75
CA ARG A 185 -8.18 -23.12 9.09
C ARG A 185 -6.78 -23.54 8.65
N LEU A 186 -6.05 -22.65 7.99
CA LEU A 186 -4.66 -22.88 7.57
C LEU A 186 -3.73 -23.10 8.77
N GLY A 187 -3.87 -22.30 9.83
CA GLY A 187 -3.10 -22.47 11.07
C GLY A 187 -3.37 -23.81 11.77
N LYS A 188 -4.64 -24.23 11.88
CA LYS A 188 -5.02 -25.54 12.44
C LYS A 188 -4.45 -26.70 11.61
N GLN A 189 -4.58 -26.64 10.28
CA GLN A 189 -4.00 -27.64 9.38
C GLN A 189 -2.47 -27.70 9.54
N TRP A 190 -1.81 -26.56 9.73
CA TRP A 190 -0.38 -26.51 10.01
C TRP A 190 -0.03 -27.19 11.33
N HIS A 191 -0.72 -26.87 12.44
CA HIS A 191 -0.45 -27.51 13.73
C HIS A 191 -0.62 -29.02 13.67
N VAL A 192 -1.69 -29.51 13.03
CA VAL A 192 -1.89 -30.95 12.80
C VAL A 192 -0.73 -31.53 11.99
N ARG A 193 -0.29 -30.82 10.94
CA ARG A 193 0.82 -31.31 10.14
C ARG A 193 2.15 -31.34 10.91
N SER A 194 2.51 -30.25 11.58
CA SER A 194 3.78 -30.09 12.29
C SER A 194 3.87 -31.03 13.50
N GLU A 195 2.82 -31.09 14.32
CA GLU A 195 2.85 -31.85 15.57
C GLU A 195 2.52 -33.33 15.40
N LEU A 196 1.68 -33.68 14.42
CA LEU A 196 1.21 -35.06 14.23
C LEU A 196 1.80 -35.70 12.96
N LEU A 197 1.62 -35.10 11.79
CA LEU A 197 2.04 -35.75 10.53
C LEU A 197 3.56 -35.85 10.37
N THR A 198 4.33 -34.86 10.82
CA THR A 198 5.80 -34.91 10.81
C THR A 198 6.35 -36.00 11.74
N LYS A 199 5.67 -36.28 12.87
CA LYS A 199 6.06 -37.37 13.78
C LYS A 199 5.68 -38.75 13.23
N LEU A 200 4.50 -38.87 12.62
CA LEU A 200 3.97 -40.15 12.13
C LEU A 200 4.58 -40.59 10.79
N ALA A 201 4.84 -39.67 9.87
CA ALA A 201 5.36 -39.97 8.53
C ALA A 201 6.38 -38.92 8.05
N PRO A 202 7.55 -38.83 8.71
CA PRO A 202 8.55 -37.79 8.46
C PRO A 202 9.08 -37.76 7.01
N LYS A 203 9.11 -38.90 6.33
CA LYS A 203 9.54 -38.99 4.92
C LYS A 203 8.53 -38.38 3.93
N GLN A 204 7.23 -38.39 4.25
CA GLN A 204 6.18 -37.77 3.43
C GLN A 204 5.88 -36.33 3.87
N PHE A 205 6.12 -36.01 5.14
CA PHE A 205 5.77 -34.73 5.75
C PHE A 205 6.94 -34.10 6.53
N PRO A 206 7.94 -33.53 5.85
CA PRO A 206 9.09 -32.90 6.50
C PRO A 206 8.69 -31.67 7.33
N ALA A 207 9.49 -31.35 8.35
CA ALA A 207 9.28 -30.24 9.27
C ALA A 207 9.42 -28.87 8.59
N PHE A 208 8.61 -27.88 9.00
CA PHE A 208 8.66 -26.51 8.50
C PHE A 208 9.23 -25.54 9.54
N VAL A 209 9.90 -24.48 9.07
CA VAL A 209 10.33 -23.34 9.90
C VAL A 209 9.38 -22.17 9.67
N GLN A 210 8.92 -21.55 10.75
CA GLN A 210 8.10 -20.34 10.71
C GLN A 210 8.97 -19.15 10.27
N VAL A 211 8.60 -18.45 9.19
CA VAL A 211 9.45 -17.39 8.61
C VAL A 211 9.12 -16.00 9.18
N ASN A 212 7.88 -15.73 9.62
CA ASN A 212 7.49 -14.43 10.17
C ASN A 212 6.64 -14.56 11.46
N SER A 213 6.84 -13.63 12.40
CA SER A 213 6.04 -13.45 13.64
C SER A 213 5.37 -12.07 13.73
N SER A 214 5.25 -11.33 12.62
CA SER A 214 4.42 -10.13 12.53
C SER A 214 3.00 -10.52 12.14
N GLY A 215 1.99 -10.10 12.92
CA GLY A 215 0.59 -10.56 12.90
C GLY A 215 -0.22 -10.44 11.60
N GLU A 216 0.40 -10.17 10.47
CA GLU A 216 -0.20 -10.33 9.15
C GLU A 216 0.69 -11.25 8.29
N LEU A 217 0.16 -12.45 8.01
CA LEU A 217 0.75 -13.53 7.19
C LEU A 217 1.87 -14.32 7.87
N VAL A 218 1.51 -15.49 8.43
CA VAL A 218 2.50 -16.54 8.73
C VAL A 218 2.72 -17.33 7.44
N GLU A 219 3.82 -17.05 6.76
CA GLU A 219 4.23 -17.79 5.57
C GLU A 219 5.06 -19.01 6.01
N TYR A 220 4.62 -20.20 5.58
CA TYR A 220 5.27 -21.47 5.90
C TYR A 220 5.95 -22.04 4.65
N ARG A 221 7.22 -22.42 4.76
CA ARG A 221 8.07 -22.81 3.62
C ARG A 221 8.40 -24.30 3.65
N ILE A 222 8.16 -24.99 2.53
CA ILE A 222 8.72 -26.33 2.23
C ILE A 222 10.17 -26.13 1.74
N THR A 223 11.12 -26.88 2.28
CA THR A 223 12.56 -26.73 2.01
C THR A 223 13.01 -27.14 0.60
N THR A 224 12.14 -27.72 -0.24
CA THR A 224 12.58 -28.35 -1.51
C THR A 224 12.03 -27.71 -2.79
N THR A 225 11.07 -26.79 -2.73
CA THR A 225 10.61 -26.06 -3.92
C THR A 225 11.21 -24.66 -3.92
N LYS A 226 12.29 -24.47 -4.70
CA LYS A 226 12.73 -23.12 -5.08
C LYS A 226 11.53 -22.43 -5.73
N PRO A 227 11.10 -21.25 -5.27
CA PRO A 227 10.03 -20.53 -5.93
C PRO A 227 10.44 -20.28 -7.38
N THR A 228 9.48 -20.27 -8.30
CA THR A 228 9.78 -19.74 -9.63
C THR A 228 10.21 -18.27 -9.48
N PRO A 229 11.22 -17.80 -10.23
CA PRO A 229 11.74 -16.44 -10.11
C PRO A 229 10.65 -15.35 -10.18
N ALA A 230 9.53 -15.65 -10.86
CA ALA A 230 8.36 -14.79 -10.97
C ALA A 230 7.62 -14.56 -9.64
N VAL A 231 7.47 -15.60 -8.80
CA VAL A 231 6.78 -15.51 -7.52
C VAL A 231 7.62 -14.71 -6.52
N GLU A 232 8.93 -14.96 -6.46
CA GLU A 232 9.83 -14.17 -5.60
C GLU A 232 9.87 -12.71 -6.01
N LYS A 233 9.89 -12.43 -7.32
CA LYS A 233 9.86 -11.06 -7.84
C LYS A 233 8.59 -10.33 -7.42
N ARG A 234 7.44 -10.98 -7.51
CA ARG A 234 6.15 -10.41 -7.11
C ARG A 234 6.10 -10.12 -5.61
N GLN A 235 6.57 -11.06 -4.78
CA GLN A 235 6.61 -10.88 -3.33
C GLN A 235 7.55 -9.74 -2.89
N ARG A 236 8.73 -9.65 -3.53
CA ARG A 236 9.65 -8.52 -3.33
C ARG A 236 9.00 -7.19 -3.71
N GLN A 237 8.27 -7.14 -4.83
CA GLN A 237 7.53 -5.94 -5.25
C GLN A 237 6.44 -5.53 -4.26
N GLU A 238 5.68 -6.48 -3.71
CA GLU A 238 4.65 -6.21 -2.70
C GLU A 238 5.26 -5.68 -1.40
N SER A 239 6.39 -6.24 -0.97
CA SER A 239 7.12 -5.77 0.22
C SER A 239 7.63 -4.33 0.05
N VAL A 240 8.23 -4.02 -1.11
CA VAL A 240 8.67 -2.64 -1.43
C VAL A 240 7.49 -1.68 -1.46
N LYS A 241 6.33 -2.11 -1.98
CA LYS A 241 5.11 -1.29 -2.01
C LYS A 241 4.60 -0.97 -0.60
N ALA A 242 4.57 -1.96 0.30
CA ALA A 242 4.16 -1.77 1.69
C ALA A 242 5.07 -0.77 2.43
N VAL A 243 6.39 -0.86 2.22
CA VAL A 243 7.36 0.12 2.78
C VAL A 243 7.09 1.52 2.24
N LYS A 244 6.87 1.67 0.92
CA LYS A 244 6.55 2.97 0.31
C LYS A 244 5.27 3.59 0.85
N GLU A 245 4.22 2.80 1.04
CA GLU A 245 2.95 3.27 1.60
C GLU A 245 3.08 3.70 3.06
N SER A 246 3.98 3.05 3.81
CA SER A 246 4.22 3.32 5.23
C SER A 246 5.24 4.45 5.48
N ALA A 247 6.00 4.87 4.46
CA ALA A 247 7.08 5.84 4.59
C ALA A 247 6.64 7.18 5.22
N ARG A 248 5.44 7.67 4.87
CA ARG A 248 4.91 8.92 5.46
C ARG A 248 4.60 8.80 6.95
N LYS A 249 4.14 7.63 7.40
CA LYS A 249 3.89 7.36 8.82
C LYS A 249 5.22 7.21 9.57
N LEU A 250 6.16 6.44 9.00
CA LEU A 250 7.52 6.32 9.54
C LEU A 250 8.22 7.69 9.69
N ALA A 251 8.02 8.61 8.74
CA ALA A 251 8.57 9.96 8.83
C ALA A 251 8.03 10.77 10.03
N GLN A 252 6.80 10.49 10.47
CA GLN A 252 6.16 11.16 11.61
C GLN A 252 6.49 10.46 12.93
N ASP A 253 6.38 9.14 12.95
CA ASP A 253 6.44 8.33 14.17
C ASP A 253 7.87 7.94 14.55
N ALA A 254 8.74 7.72 13.56
CA ALA A 254 10.11 7.22 13.74
C ALA A 254 11.09 7.81 12.69
N PRO A 255 11.33 9.13 12.68
CA PRO A 255 12.13 9.79 11.65
C PRO A 255 13.57 9.27 11.57
N GLN A 256 14.18 8.88 12.69
CA GLN A 256 15.54 8.33 12.72
C GLN A 256 15.64 6.95 12.05
N GLU A 257 14.62 6.10 12.23
CA GLU A 257 14.58 4.78 11.59
C GLU A 257 14.41 4.92 10.07
N LEU A 258 13.57 5.86 9.63
CA LEU A 258 13.42 6.16 8.21
C LEU A 258 14.72 6.71 7.61
N LEU A 259 15.43 7.59 8.32
CA LEU A 259 16.73 8.10 7.88
C LEU A 259 17.77 6.98 7.79
N SER A 260 17.82 6.09 8.77
CA SER A 260 18.71 4.92 8.73
C SER A 260 18.37 3.99 7.56
N LEU A 261 17.09 3.74 7.30
CA LEU A 261 16.65 2.94 6.17
C LEU A 261 17.01 3.60 4.84
N HIS A 262 16.83 4.92 4.73
CA HIS A 262 17.21 5.68 3.55
C HIS A 262 18.71 5.59 3.27
N ALA A 263 19.55 5.79 4.30
CA ALA A 263 21.00 5.67 4.19
C ALA A 263 21.43 4.25 3.76
N GLU A 264 20.81 3.22 4.31
CA GLU A 264 21.09 1.83 3.94
C GLU A 264 20.71 1.54 2.49
N ILE A 265 19.55 2.05 2.03
CA ILE A 265 19.12 1.95 0.64
C ILE A 265 20.12 2.65 -0.28
N GLU A 266 20.54 3.88 0.04
CA GLU A 266 21.53 4.63 -0.74
C GLU A 266 22.87 3.87 -0.84
N ARG A 267 23.35 3.35 0.30
CA ARG A 267 24.60 2.58 0.38
C ARG A 267 24.58 1.34 -0.50
N VAL A 268 23.53 0.51 -0.37
CA VAL A 268 23.36 -0.71 -1.17
C VAL A 268 23.20 -0.38 -2.66
N THR A 269 22.45 0.68 -2.98
CA THR A 269 22.25 1.12 -4.38
C THR A 269 23.56 1.59 -5.00
N LEU A 270 24.33 2.40 -4.28
CA LEU A 270 25.63 2.91 -4.72
C LEU A 270 26.66 1.78 -4.90
N ALA A 271 26.76 0.85 -3.94
CA ALA A 271 27.64 -0.31 -4.05
C ALA A 271 27.32 -1.17 -5.28
N THR A 272 26.04 -1.50 -5.48
CA THR A 272 25.59 -2.26 -6.66
C THR A 272 25.90 -1.53 -7.97
N MET A 273 25.77 -0.20 -7.98
CA MET A 273 26.07 0.62 -9.14
C MET A 273 27.57 0.68 -9.43
N ILE A 274 28.42 0.79 -8.40
CA ILE A 274 29.89 0.72 -8.52
C ILE A 274 30.31 -0.63 -9.13
N GLU A 275 29.78 -1.75 -8.65
CA GLU A 275 30.06 -3.07 -9.22
C GLU A 275 29.67 -3.15 -10.70
N ARG A 276 28.50 -2.62 -11.07
CA ARG A 276 28.07 -2.54 -12.48
C ARG A 276 29.01 -1.66 -13.31
N PHE A 277 29.48 -0.53 -12.77
CA PHE A 277 30.42 0.37 -13.43
C PHE A 277 31.75 -0.36 -13.69
N GLU A 278 32.32 -0.99 -12.66
CA GLU A 278 33.57 -1.75 -12.76
C GLU A 278 33.49 -2.88 -13.79
N HIS A 279 32.40 -3.65 -13.76
CA HIS A 279 32.18 -4.71 -14.73
C HIS A 279 32.08 -4.16 -16.16
N LYS A 280 31.42 -3.02 -16.35
CA LYS A 280 31.36 -2.35 -17.66
C LYS A 280 32.72 -1.84 -18.13
N LEU A 281 33.59 -1.37 -17.24
CA LEU A 281 34.96 -0.95 -17.60
C LEU A 281 35.82 -2.09 -18.14
N GLN A 282 35.55 -3.33 -17.71
CA GLN A 282 36.22 -4.53 -18.22
C GLN A 282 35.72 -4.95 -19.61
N GLN A 283 34.66 -4.33 -20.12
CA GLN A 283 34.04 -4.65 -21.40
C GLN A 283 34.39 -3.60 -22.46
N SER A 284 34.57 -4.05 -23.70
CA SER A 284 34.75 -3.17 -24.86
C SER A 284 33.41 -2.63 -25.37
N LEU A 285 32.75 -1.80 -24.56
CA LEU A 285 31.47 -1.17 -24.90
C LEU A 285 31.67 0.08 -25.77
N ASN A 286 30.69 0.35 -26.64
CA ASN A 286 30.65 1.58 -27.43
C ASN A 286 30.06 2.76 -26.63
N GLU A 287 30.12 3.96 -27.19
CA GLU A 287 29.66 5.20 -26.54
C GLU A 287 28.17 5.16 -26.18
N GLY A 288 27.31 4.66 -27.05
CA GLY A 288 25.86 4.55 -26.79
C GLY A 288 25.54 3.68 -25.56
N HIS A 289 26.30 2.62 -25.29
CA HIS A 289 26.13 1.83 -24.07
C HIS A 289 26.52 2.60 -22.80
N TRP A 290 27.50 3.49 -22.89
CA TRP A 290 27.89 4.36 -21.78
C TRP A 290 26.89 5.50 -21.58
N GLN A 291 26.41 6.11 -22.66
CA GLN A 291 25.33 7.11 -22.63
C GLN A 291 24.09 6.53 -21.94
N ASN A 292 23.61 5.35 -22.37
CA ASN A 292 22.47 4.68 -21.72
C ASN A 292 22.75 4.38 -20.23
N PHE A 293 23.96 3.96 -19.90
CA PHE A 293 24.34 3.71 -18.50
C PHE A 293 24.27 4.98 -17.65
N PHE A 294 24.77 6.11 -18.15
CA PHE A 294 24.71 7.39 -17.44
C PHE A 294 23.30 7.97 -17.41
N GLU A 295 22.47 7.76 -18.43
CA GLU A 295 21.06 8.15 -18.42
C GLU A 295 20.28 7.39 -17.35
N GLU A 296 20.48 6.07 -17.24
CA GLU A 296 19.90 5.24 -16.17
C GLU A 296 20.41 5.63 -14.77
N ASN A 297 21.61 6.23 -14.68
CA ASN A 297 22.29 6.54 -13.42
C ASN A 297 22.75 8.02 -13.40
N ILE A 298 21.83 8.94 -13.70
CA ILE A 298 22.15 10.36 -13.93
C ILE A 298 22.86 11.05 -12.77
N PHE A 299 22.66 10.53 -11.56
CA PHE A 299 23.36 10.96 -10.36
C PHE A 299 24.89 10.93 -10.53
N ILE A 300 25.46 9.97 -11.27
CA ILE A 300 26.90 9.89 -11.50
C ILE A 300 27.41 11.17 -12.20
N LEU A 301 26.67 11.66 -13.20
CA LEU A 301 27.03 12.89 -13.91
C LEU A 301 26.87 14.13 -13.03
N SER A 302 26.02 14.09 -12.00
CA SER A 302 25.92 15.21 -11.06
C SER A 302 27.21 15.43 -10.25
N LEU A 303 28.04 14.38 -10.06
CA LEU A 303 29.34 14.46 -9.39
C LEU A 303 30.43 15.20 -10.20
N LEU A 304 30.13 15.57 -11.44
CA LEU A 304 30.97 16.46 -12.24
C LEU A 304 30.85 17.92 -11.78
N PHE A 305 29.77 18.27 -11.10
CA PHE A 305 29.44 19.66 -10.82
C PHE A 305 29.55 19.98 -9.32
N SER A 306 30.08 21.16 -9.00
CA SER A 306 30.12 21.68 -7.64
C SER A 306 28.78 22.26 -7.17
N ARG A 307 27.89 22.59 -8.10
CA ARG A 307 26.53 23.08 -7.83
C ARG A 307 25.52 22.00 -8.15
N ALA A 308 24.37 22.03 -7.47
CA ALA A 308 23.26 21.16 -7.80
C ALA A 308 22.84 21.36 -9.27
N VAL A 309 22.56 20.26 -9.97
CA VAL A 309 22.21 20.26 -11.38
C VAL A 309 20.93 19.51 -11.66
N GLN A 310 20.24 19.90 -12.73
CA GLN A 310 19.08 19.22 -13.27
C GLN A 310 19.37 18.82 -14.72
N LEU A 311 19.13 17.56 -15.08
CA LEU A 311 19.13 17.14 -16.48
C LEU A 311 17.95 17.80 -17.21
N LEU A 312 18.23 18.48 -18.33
CA LEU A 312 17.21 19.06 -19.19
C LEU A 312 16.87 18.14 -20.36
N HIS A 313 17.90 17.67 -21.08
CA HIS A 313 17.74 16.84 -22.28
C HIS A 313 18.88 15.84 -22.43
N THR A 314 18.54 14.67 -22.95
CA THR A 314 19.48 13.74 -23.60
C THR A 314 19.42 13.94 -25.11
N GLN A 315 20.53 13.74 -25.81
CA GLN A 315 20.65 13.92 -27.28
C GLN A 315 20.10 15.26 -27.77
N PHE A 316 20.50 16.35 -27.11
CA PHE A 316 19.96 17.68 -27.40
C PHE A 316 20.51 18.25 -28.71
N HIS A 317 19.68 19.02 -29.41
CA HIS A 317 20.06 19.69 -30.65
C HIS A 317 20.59 21.10 -30.36
N ALA A 318 21.90 21.29 -30.40
CA ALA A 318 22.53 22.62 -30.34
C ALA A 318 22.35 23.41 -31.65
N GLN A 319 22.19 22.68 -32.75
CA GLN A 319 21.84 23.22 -34.07
C GLN A 319 20.82 22.29 -34.74
N PRO A 320 19.70 22.83 -35.27
CA PRO A 320 18.75 22.05 -36.06
C PRO A 320 19.39 21.44 -37.30
N ALA A 321 18.85 20.31 -37.76
CA ALA A 321 19.19 19.76 -39.07
C ALA A 321 18.80 20.75 -40.17
N GLN A 322 19.60 20.81 -41.24
CA GLN A 322 19.19 21.46 -42.48
C GLN A 322 18.05 20.67 -43.14
N ALA A 323 17.37 21.25 -44.14
CA ALA A 323 16.28 20.59 -44.87
C ALA A 323 16.69 19.26 -45.52
N SER A 324 17.99 19.06 -45.79
CA SER A 324 18.60 17.82 -46.27
C SER A 324 18.78 16.73 -45.20
N GLY A 325 18.45 17.02 -43.92
CA GLY A 325 18.72 16.14 -42.78
C GLY A 325 20.16 16.17 -42.27
N SER A 326 21.07 16.91 -42.94
CA SER A 326 22.48 17.02 -42.56
C SER A 326 22.76 18.25 -41.68
N GLY A 327 23.88 18.22 -40.95
CA GLY A 327 24.37 19.40 -40.21
C GLY A 327 23.73 19.63 -38.84
N ALA A 328 22.92 18.69 -38.34
CA ALA A 328 22.48 18.71 -36.95
C ALA A 328 23.68 18.58 -36.01
N GLN A 329 23.73 19.40 -34.96
CA GLN A 329 24.69 19.26 -33.89
C GLN A 329 23.97 18.69 -32.68
N ILE A 330 24.20 17.41 -32.44
CA ILE A 330 23.59 16.67 -31.34
C ILE A 330 24.66 16.47 -30.27
N GLY A 331 24.35 16.84 -29.04
CA GLY A 331 25.20 16.57 -27.87
C GLY A 331 24.54 15.61 -26.91
N ASP A 332 25.33 14.91 -26.12
CA ASP A 332 24.84 13.77 -25.34
C ASP A 332 23.92 14.20 -24.19
N PHE A 333 24.36 15.13 -23.34
CA PHE A 333 23.56 15.61 -22.21
C PHE A 333 23.63 17.12 -22.05
N LEU A 334 22.48 17.73 -21.77
CA LEU A 334 22.36 19.13 -21.40
C LEU A 334 21.80 19.25 -19.99
N PHE A 335 22.56 19.89 -19.10
CA PHE A 335 22.19 20.17 -17.72
C PHE A 335 21.94 21.65 -17.49
N ARG A 336 21.16 21.95 -16.45
CA ARG A 336 21.01 23.27 -15.84
C ARG A 336 21.53 23.23 -14.42
N GLU A 337 22.50 24.09 -14.11
CA GLU A 337 22.96 24.28 -12.74
C GLU A 337 22.04 25.23 -11.97
N LEU A 338 21.97 25.05 -10.65
CA LEU A 338 21.35 26.00 -9.77
C LEU A 338 22.04 27.37 -9.91
N GLY A 339 21.24 28.39 -10.23
CA GLY A 339 21.74 29.72 -10.55
C GLY A 339 21.73 30.06 -12.05
N GLN A 340 21.17 29.21 -12.91
CA GLN A 340 20.87 29.44 -14.34
C GLN A 340 21.95 29.09 -15.41
N PRO A 341 23.23 28.76 -15.10
CA PRO A 341 24.16 28.23 -16.10
C PRO A 341 23.67 26.92 -16.71
N LEU A 342 24.04 26.70 -17.96
CA LEU A 342 23.91 25.41 -18.61
C LEU A 342 25.25 24.65 -18.55
N ALA A 343 25.18 23.34 -18.71
CA ALA A 343 26.37 22.51 -18.92
C ALA A 343 26.09 21.46 -19.98
N ILE A 344 27.02 21.34 -20.93
CA ILE A 344 27.03 20.30 -21.95
C ILE A 344 28.01 19.23 -21.50
N VAL A 345 27.56 17.98 -21.44
CA VAL A 345 28.41 16.82 -21.17
C VAL A 345 28.45 15.96 -22.43
N GLU A 346 29.65 15.76 -22.97
CA GLU A 346 29.94 14.89 -24.10
C GLU A 346 30.67 13.64 -23.59
N ILE A 347 30.23 12.45 -24.03
CA ILE A 347 30.74 11.17 -23.54
C ILE A 347 31.43 10.42 -24.68
N LYS A 348 32.71 10.14 -24.48
CA LYS A 348 33.47 9.15 -25.27
C LYS A 348 33.60 7.86 -24.48
N LYS A 349 34.16 6.81 -25.10
CA LYS A 349 34.37 5.52 -24.44
C LYS A 349 35.60 5.52 -23.52
N PRO A 350 35.67 4.64 -22.51
CA PRO A 350 36.83 4.52 -21.61
C PRO A 350 38.13 4.10 -22.32
N SER A 351 38.02 3.45 -23.47
CA SER A 351 39.17 3.07 -24.30
C SER A 351 39.64 4.18 -25.24
N THR A 352 39.04 5.38 -25.17
CA THR A 352 39.48 6.52 -25.95
C THR A 352 40.88 6.96 -25.49
N PRO A 353 41.88 6.96 -26.38
CA PRO A 353 43.22 7.45 -26.04
C PRO A 353 43.20 8.95 -25.73
N LEU A 354 43.84 9.34 -24.63
CA LEU A 354 43.91 10.73 -24.17
C LEU A 354 45.18 11.44 -24.66
N MET A 355 46.30 10.71 -24.68
CA MET A 355 47.61 11.21 -25.08
C MET A 355 48.19 10.35 -26.22
N LEU A 356 49.13 10.92 -26.97
CA LEU A 356 49.90 10.17 -27.97
C LEU A 356 50.71 9.05 -27.31
N SER A 357 50.89 7.94 -28.03
CA SER A 357 51.71 6.81 -27.58
C SER A 357 53.21 7.09 -27.67
N SER A 358 53.62 7.97 -28.59
CA SER A 358 54.99 8.43 -28.74
C SER A 358 55.16 9.85 -28.25
N SER A 359 56.36 10.15 -27.76
CA SER A 359 56.69 11.48 -27.28
C SER A 359 56.89 12.46 -28.44
N TYR A 360 56.54 13.72 -28.21
CA TYR A 360 56.70 14.83 -29.11
C TYR A 360 58.14 15.34 -29.03
N ARG A 361 58.99 14.85 -29.94
CA ARG A 361 60.41 15.24 -30.16
C ARG A 361 61.38 14.91 -29.02
N ASN A 362 61.03 15.18 -27.77
CA ASN A 362 61.82 14.84 -26.56
C ASN A 362 61.15 13.65 -25.84
N GLU A 363 61.90 12.85 -25.07
CA GLU A 363 61.36 11.64 -24.40
C GLU A 363 60.29 11.94 -23.32
N GLU A 364 60.17 13.19 -22.88
CA GLU A 364 59.33 13.58 -21.73
C GLU A 364 57.99 14.23 -22.11
N VAL A 365 57.83 14.73 -23.35
CA VAL A 365 56.64 15.53 -23.71
C VAL A 365 55.69 14.68 -24.54
N TYR A 366 54.44 14.54 -24.12
CA TYR A 366 53.41 13.83 -24.87
C TYR A 366 52.29 14.80 -25.27
N GLY A 367 51.91 14.80 -26.55
CA GLY A 367 50.79 15.60 -27.04
C GLY A 367 49.44 14.94 -26.76
N PRO A 368 48.33 15.71 -26.73
CA PRO A 368 46.99 15.14 -26.65
C PRO A 368 46.68 14.32 -27.90
N HIS A 369 45.92 13.24 -27.73
CA HIS A 369 45.45 12.44 -28.86
C HIS A 369 44.39 13.21 -29.68
N SER A 370 44.26 12.88 -30.97
CA SER A 370 43.28 13.51 -31.87
C SER A 370 41.83 13.31 -31.41
N GLU A 371 41.51 12.12 -30.90
CA GLU A 371 40.20 11.78 -30.32
C GLU A 371 39.80 12.70 -29.16
N LEU A 372 40.71 12.93 -28.18
CA LEU A 372 40.46 13.85 -27.08
C LEU A 372 40.28 15.28 -27.59
N SER A 373 41.21 15.74 -28.44
CA SER A 373 41.16 17.08 -29.02
C SER A 373 39.88 17.31 -29.85
N GLY A 374 39.43 16.28 -30.56
CA GLY A 374 38.20 16.26 -31.32
C GLY A 374 36.96 16.36 -30.44
N ALA A 375 36.89 15.59 -29.35
CA ALA A 375 35.79 15.66 -28.38
C ALA A 375 35.69 17.05 -27.72
N MET A 376 36.83 17.64 -27.35
CA MET A 376 36.88 19.00 -26.80
C MET A 376 36.42 20.05 -27.82
N THR A 377 36.84 19.91 -29.08
CA THR A 377 36.39 20.80 -30.15
C THR A 377 34.90 20.64 -30.42
N GLN A 378 34.38 19.41 -30.37
CA GLN A 378 32.96 19.10 -30.57
C GLN A 378 32.09 19.79 -29.52
N VAL A 379 32.43 19.68 -28.23
CA VAL A 379 31.64 20.29 -27.15
C VAL A 379 31.70 21.83 -27.20
N LEU A 380 32.84 22.42 -27.57
CA LEU A 380 32.96 23.87 -27.79
C LEU A 380 32.13 24.34 -29.00
N TYR A 381 32.08 23.54 -30.06
CA TYR A 381 31.25 23.84 -31.21
C TYR A 381 29.75 23.77 -30.86
N GLN A 382 29.33 22.75 -30.10
CA GLN A 382 27.96 22.65 -29.57
C GLN A 382 27.62 23.86 -28.68
N GLN A 383 28.54 24.28 -27.80
CA GLN A 383 28.38 25.48 -26.97
C GLN A 383 28.17 26.73 -27.82
N SER A 384 29.02 26.96 -28.82
CA SER A 384 28.90 28.10 -29.73
C SER A 384 27.59 28.05 -30.53
N ALA A 385 27.19 26.88 -31.02
CA ALA A 385 25.93 26.71 -31.74
C ALA A 385 24.73 27.02 -30.85
N MET A 386 24.73 26.55 -29.61
CA MET A 386 23.69 26.82 -28.62
C MET A 386 23.53 28.33 -28.36
N ARG A 387 24.65 29.07 -28.24
CA ARG A 387 24.65 30.52 -28.08
C ARG A 387 24.08 31.24 -29.30
N ASN A 388 24.55 30.87 -30.48
CA ASN A 388 24.14 31.50 -31.73
C ASN A 388 22.66 31.25 -32.07
N ASN A 389 22.13 30.10 -31.65
CA ASN A 389 20.75 29.70 -31.90
C ASN A 389 19.82 29.94 -30.70
N TRP A 390 20.25 30.71 -29.69
CA TRP A 390 19.53 30.82 -28.41
C TRP A 390 18.06 31.22 -28.54
N LEU A 391 17.71 32.10 -29.49
CA LEU A 391 16.33 32.53 -29.72
C LEU A 391 15.38 31.37 -30.07
N LEU A 392 15.89 30.32 -30.72
CA LEU A 392 15.12 29.10 -31.03
C LEU A 392 14.85 28.27 -29.76
N HIS A 393 15.75 28.38 -28.79
CA HIS A 393 15.79 27.58 -27.57
C HIS A 393 15.19 28.29 -26.35
N GLN A 394 15.06 29.62 -26.38
CA GLN A 394 14.67 30.45 -25.24
C GLN A 394 13.35 30.03 -24.59
N ARG A 395 12.38 29.55 -25.39
CA ARG A 395 11.08 29.06 -24.87
C ARG A 395 11.19 27.77 -24.05
N HIS A 396 12.22 26.97 -24.29
CA HIS A 396 12.47 25.72 -23.59
C HIS A 396 13.38 25.90 -22.36
N PHE A 397 14.10 27.03 -22.27
CA PHE A 397 15.07 27.31 -21.21
C PHE A 397 14.83 28.69 -20.56
N SER A 398 13.60 28.94 -20.11
CA SER A 398 13.14 30.25 -19.59
C SER A 398 13.93 30.77 -18.38
N ASP A 399 14.58 29.88 -17.63
CA ASP A 399 15.39 30.22 -16.45
C ASP A 399 16.88 29.94 -16.68
N SER A 400 17.37 30.13 -17.90
CA SER A 400 18.78 29.98 -18.26
C SER A 400 19.24 31.08 -19.19
N TRP A 401 20.55 31.28 -19.26
CA TRP A 401 21.18 32.28 -20.13
C TRP A 401 22.22 31.62 -21.04
N PRO A 402 22.37 32.08 -22.28
CA PRO A 402 23.37 31.53 -23.20
C PRO A 402 24.80 31.92 -22.80
N ASP A 403 24.95 32.92 -21.94
CA ASP A 403 26.25 33.50 -21.58
C ASP A 403 27.14 32.51 -20.84
N VAL A 404 26.56 31.65 -20.01
CA VAL A 404 27.31 30.68 -19.19
C VAL A 404 26.87 29.27 -19.52
N ILE A 405 27.63 28.63 -20.40
CA ILE A 405 27.49 27.21 -20.74
C ILE A 405 28.83 26.54 -20.44
N LYS A 406 28.90 25.65 -19.46
CA LYS A 406 30.10 24.85 -19.21
C LYS A 406 30.17 23.67 -20.19
N CYS A 407 31.39 23.24 -20.51
CA CYS A 407 31.61 22.06 -21.33
C CYS A 407 32.38 21.02 -20.50
N VAL A 408 31.88 19.79 -20.48
CA VAL A 408 32.52 18.66 -19.83
C VAL A 408 32.68 17.55 -20.85
N VAL A 409 33.87 16.96 -20.91
CA VAL A 409 34.15 15.77 -21.71
C VAL A 409 34.49 14.63 -20.76
N ILE A 410 33.72 13.54 -20.82
CA ILE A 410 34.08 12.28 -20.17
C ILE A 410 34.75 11.39 -21.20
N ALA A 411 36.05 11.11 -21.03
CA ALA A 411 36.79 10.32 -22.00
C ALA A 411 37.93 9.53 -21.36
N GLY A 412 38.18 8.33 -21.88
CA GLY A 412 39.39 7.58 -21.58
C GLY A 412 39.52 7.12 -20.13
N THR A 413 40.70 6.60 -19.82
CA THR A 413 41.16 6.32 -18.46
C THR A 413 42.48 7.03 -18.22
N THR A 414 42.79 7.38 -16.97
CA THR A 414 44.03 8.07 -16.62
C THR A 414 45.24 7.35 -17.24
N PRO A 415 46.14 8.06 -17.96
CA PRO A 415 47.31 7.43 -18.57
C PRO A 415 48.15 6.70 -17.53
N SER A 416 48.61 5.48 -17.86
CA SER A 416 49.39 4.65 -16.96
C SER A 416 50.87 5.05 -16.88
N GLY A 417 51.42 5.70 -17.90
CA GLY A 417 52.79 6.21 -17.90
C GLY A 417 52.90 7.55 -17.17
N ASP A 418 53.90 7.70 -16.31
CA ASP A 418 54.08 8.88 -15.46
C ASP A 418 54.16 10.20 -16.26
N GLU A 419 54.97 10.25 -17.32
CA GLU A 419 55.12 11.47 -18.14
C GLU A 419 53.88 11.76 -18.99
N GLN A 420 53.20 10.71 -19.51
CA GLN A 420 51.92 10.88 -20.22
C GLN A 420 50.84 11.42 -19.29
N ARG A 421 50.77 10.90 -18.05
CA ARG A 421 49.84 11.38 -17.03
C ARG A 421 50.15 12.83 -16.67
N ARG A 422 51.41 13.17 -16.44
CA ARG A 422 51.84 14.54 -16.16
C ARG A 422 51.45 15.50 -17.29
N CYS A 423 51.71 15.12 -18.54
CA CYS A 423 51.32 15.91 -19.71
C CYS A 423 49.80 16.05 -19.83
N PHE A 424 49.03 14.99 -19.55
CA PHE A 424 47.57 15.02 -19.52
C PHE A 424 47.04 16.00 -18.47
N GLU A 425 47.57 15.98 -17.25
CA GLU A 425 47.20 16.92 -16.19
C GLU A 425 47.47 18.37 -16.60
N ILE A 426 48.67 18.64 -17.12
CA ILE A 426 49.03 19.98 -17.62
C ILE A 426 48.08 20.44 -18.72
N PHE A 427 47.79 19.56 -19.69
CA PHE A 427 46.94 19.87 -20.83
C PHE A 427 45.50 20.17 -20.40
N ARG A 428 44.87 19.28 -19.63
CA ARG A 428 43.47 19.46 -19.22
C ARG A 428 43.26 20.67 -18.33
N HIS A 429 44.22 21.00 -17.46
CA HIS A 429 44.14 22.18 -16.60
C HIS A 429 44.47 23.50 -17.33
N ALA A 430 45.14 23.44 -18.50
CA ALA A 430 45.33 24.62 -19.35
C ALA A 430 44.05 25.01 -20.10
N CYS A 431 43.14 24.06 -20.35
CA CYS A 431 41.86 24.28 -21.03
C CYS A 431 40.81 24.82 -20.06
N LYS A 432 40.57 26.14 -20.09
CA LYS A 432 39.65 26.81 -19.16
C LYS A 432 38.17 26.56 -19.45
N ASP A 433 37.82 26.36 -20.72
CA ASP A 433 36.43 26.29 -21.16
C ASP A 433 35.87 24.87 -21.22
N VAL A 434 36.74 23.85 -21.10
CA VAL A 434 36.36 22.43 -21.17
C VAL A 434 37.00 21.67 -20.02
N GLU A 435 36.17 21.08 -19.17
CA GLU A 435 36.62 20.15 -18.12
C GLU A 435 36.72 18.73 -18.70
N VAL A 436 37.86 18.07 -18.52
CA VAL A 436 38.06 16.69 -18.97
C VAL A 436 38.15 15.76 -17.76
N VAL A 437 37.23 14.79 -17.69
CA VAL A 437 37.13 13.82 -16.60
C VAL A 437 37.27 12.40 -17.16
N THR A 438 38.04 11.57 -16.49
CA THR A 438 38.24 10.16 -16.90
C THR A 438 37.24 9.23 -16.21
N PHE A 439 37.03 8.04 -16.78
CA PHE A 439 36.09 7.08 -16.22
C PHE A 439 36.55 6.52 -14.86
N ASP A 440 37.85 6.31 -14.67
CA ASP A 440 38.41 5.85 -13.40
C ASP A 440 38.34 6.93 -12.32
N GLU A 441 38.45 8.21 -12.67
CA GLU A 441 38.20 9.31 -11.73
C GLU A 441 36.73 9.35 -11.28
N LEU A 442 35.76 9.17 -12.19
CA LEU A 442 34.35 9.06 -11.82
C LEU A 442 34.09 7.86 -10.90
N LEU A 443 34.68 6.71 -11.22
CA LEU A 443 34.61 5.53 -10.37
C LEU A 443 35.22 5.79 -8.98
N ALA A 444 36.38 6.46 -8.91
CA ALA A 444 37.02 6.81 -7.66
C ALA A 444 36.15 7.76 -6.82
N LYS A 445 35.51 8.77 -7.44
CA LYS A 445 34.54 9.65 -6.77
C LYS A 445 33.37 8.85 -6.17
N LEU A 446 32.84 7.87 -6.90
CA LEU A 446 31.77 7.01 -6.43
C LEU A 446 32.20 6.14 -5.23
N LYS A 447 33.39 5.53 -5.30
CA LYS A 447 33.96 4.74 -4.20
C LYS A 447 34.18 5.59 -2.96
N LEU A 448 34.73 6.79 -3.13
CA LEU A 448 34.91 7.74 -2.04
C LEU A 448 33.57 8.12 -1.40
N LEU A 449 32.54 8.38 -2.21
CA LEU A 449 31.19 8.65 -1.70
C LEU A 449 30.64 7.46 -0.89
N LEU A 450 30.83 6.22 -1.37
CA LEU A 450 30.39 5.02 -0.64
C LEU A 450 31.11 4.87 0.71
N GLU A 451 32.40 5.18 0.76
CA GLU A 451 33.18 5.18 2.01
C GLU A 451 32.60 6.17 3.02
N HIS A 452 32.24 7.38 2.61
CA HIS A 452 31.64 8.40 3.47
C HIS A 452 30.23 8.03 3.96
N LEU A 453 29.47 7.27 3.16
CA LEU A 453 28.14 6.78 3.52
C LEU A 453 28.19 5.51 4.38
N THR A 454 29.35 4.89 4.55
CA THR A 454 29.50 3.69 5.37
C THR A 454 29.75 4.11 6.82
N PRO A 455 28.89 3.72 7.78
CA PRO A 455 29.12 4.04 9.18
C PRO A 455 30.41 3.39 9.67
N PRO A 456 31.16 4.04 10.60
CA PRO A 456 32.32 3.42 11.22
C PRO A 456 31.90 2.12 11.91
N PRO A 457 32.76 1.09 11.95
CA PRO A 457 32.46 -0.15 12.67
C PRO A 457 32.15 0.19 14.14
N SER A 458 31.00 -0.28 14.64
CA SER A 458 30.62 -0.09 16.04
C SER A 458 31.66 -0.72 16.96
N GLU A 459 32.13 0.01 17.96
CA GLU A 459 33.13 -0.47 18.94
C GLU A 459 32.60 -1.55 19.90
N ASP A 460 31.40 -2.08 19.69
CA ASP A 460 30.77 -3.10 20.56
C ASP A 460 31.37 -4.52 20.40
N GLY A 461 32.39 -4.69 19.55
CA GLY A 461 33.06 -5.98 19.31
C GLY A 461 34.34 -6.23 20.11
N LYS A 462 34.79 -5.31 20.98
CA LYS A 462 36.09 -5.43 21.70
C LYS A 462 36.00 -5.89 23.16
N ASN A 463 34.82 -6.17 23.69
CA ASN A 463 34.65 -6.74 25.03
C ASN A 463 33.78 -8.00 24.98
N LEU A 464 34.35 -9.12 24.53
CA LEU A 464 33.88 -10.47 24.85
C LEU A 464 35.08 -11.38 25.12
#